data_AF-A0A2V9F150-F1
#
_entry.id   AF-A0A2V9F150-F1
#
_cell.length_a   1.000
_cell.length_b   1.000
_cell.length_c   1.000
_cell.angle_alpha   90.00
_cell.angle_beta   90.00
_cell.angle_gamma   90.00
#
_symmetry.space_group_name_H-M   'P 1'
#
loop_
_entity.id
_entity.type
_entity.pdbx_description
1 polymer ?
#
loop_
_entity_poly.entity_id
_entity_poly.type
_entity_poly.pdbx_seq_one_letter_code
_entity_poly.pdbx_strand_id
1 'polypeptide(L)'
;MPISIKNAETEELARELAKETGETITEVIKRSLKDRLQRVRGRRHARGLPEQVEDILERIDALPTLDKRAEDEILGYDQDGIPASLSKDGTSGGD
;
A
#
# COMPACT_ATOMS: atom_id res chain seq x y z
N MET A 1 23.34 -19.56 -15.00
CA MET A 1 22.96 -20.85 -15.61
C MET A 1 21.88 -20.59 -16.65
N PRO A 2 22.08 -20.94 -17.93
CA PRO A 2 21.03 -20.81 -18.94
C PRO A 2 19.91 -21.83 -18.69
N ILE A 3 18.66 -21.42 -18.92
CA ILE A 3 17.51 -22.32 -18.90
C ILE A 3 17.33 -22.92 -20.31
N SER A 4 17.17 -24.23 -20.41
CA SER A 4 16.81 -24.91 -21.66
C SER A 4 15.39 -25.45 -21.54
N ILE A 5 14.49 -24.95 -22.39
CA ILE A 5 13.09 -25.37 -22.42
C ILE A 5 12.86 -26.12 -23.73
N LYS A 6 12.58 -27.43 -23.64
CA LYS A 6 12.26 -28.28 -24.80
C LYS A 6 10.77 -28.60 -24.81
N ASN A 7 9.97 -27.62 -25.22
CA ASN A 7 8.52 -27.75 -25.30
C ASN A 7 8.02 -26.88 -26.47
N ALA A 8 7.36 -27.52 -27.44
CA ALA A 8 6.94 -26.87 -28.69
C ALA A 8 5.91 -25.75 -28.45
N GLU A 9 4.95 -25.99 -27.55
CA GLU A 9 3.91 -25.01 -27.18
C GLU A 9 4.53 -23.76 -26.54
N THR A 10 5.52 -23.93 -25.68
CA THR A 10 6.23 -22.80 -25.04
C THR A 10 6.98 -21.97 -26.07
N GLU A 11 7.61 -22.62 -27.06
CA GLU A 11 8.30 -21.94 -28.15
C GLU A 11 7.33 -21.16 -29.03
N GLU A 12 6.18 -21.77 -29.38
CA GLU A 12 5.13 -21.13 -30.17
C GLU A 12 4.58 -19.88 -29.47
N LEU A 13 4.21 -19.99 -28.19
CA LEU A 13 3.74 -18.86 -27.39
C LEU A 13 4.78 -17.74 -27.27
N ALA A 14 6.06 -18.09 -27.08
CA ALA A 14 7.13 -17.11 -26.98
C ALA A 14 7.36 -16.39 -28.33
N ARG A 15 7.24 -17.10 -29.45
CA ARG A 15 7.34 -16.53 -30.81
C ARG A 15 6.18 -15.62 -31.14
N GLU A 16 4.96 -16.04 -30.83
CA GLU A 16 3.75 -15.23 -31.02
C GLU A 16 3.84 -13.93 -30.22
N LEU A 17 4.16 -14.03 -28.92
CA LEU A 17 4.26 -12.86 -28.06
C LEU A 17 5.43 -11.94 -28.46
N ALA A 18 6.56 -12.48 -28.95
CA ALA A 18 7.65 -11.70 -29.53
C ALA A 18 7.22 -10.95 -30.80
N LYS A 19 6.45 -11.58 -31.67
CA LYS A 19 5.91 -10.97 -32.88
C LYS A 19 4.95 -9.82 -32.55
N GLU A 20 4.04 -10.02 -31.60
CA GLU A 20 3.05 -9.01 -31.19
C GLU A 20 3.70 -7.81 -30.48
N THR A 21 4.78 -8.04 -29.74
CA THR A 21 5.44 -6.99 -28.93
C THR A 21 6.63 -6.33 -29.61
N GLY A 22 7.13 -6.90 -30.72
CA GLY A 22 8.36 -6.45 -31.39
C GLY A 22 9.64 -6.71 -30.58
N GLU A 23 9.57 -7.56 -29.56
CA GLU A 23 10.69 -7.88 -28.68
C GLU A 23 11.38 -9.18 -29.08
N THR A 24 12.60 -9.41 -28.56
CA THR A 24 13.25 -10.71 -28.72
C THR A 24 12.57 -11.77 -27.87
N ILE A 25 12.62 -13.03 -28.30
CA ILE A 25 12.10 -14.19 -27.56
C ILE A 25 12.62 -14.19 -26.10
N THR A 26 13.90 -13.88 -25.91
CA THR A 26 14.53 -13.82 -24.58
C THR A 26 13.89 -12.74 -23.69
N GLU A 27 13.69 -11.53 -24.22
CA GLU A 27 13.10 -10.44 -23.42
C GLU A 27 11.63 -10.70 -23.10
N VAL A 28 10.88 -11.28 -24.04
CA VAL A 28 9.50 -11.68 -23.81
C VAL A 28 9.39 -12.73 -22.70
N ILE A 29 10.22 -13.78 -22.74
CA ILE A 29 10.23 -14.82 -21.71
C ILE A 29 10.57 -14.20 -20.35
N LYS A 30 11.62 -13.38 -20.30
CA LYS A 30 12.06 -12.68 -19.08
C LYS A 30 10.96 -11.79 -18.51
N ARG A 31 10.27 -11.00 -19.34
CA ARG A 31 9.18 -10.13 -18.90
C ARG A 31 7.98 -10.94 -18.43
N SER A 32 7.58 -11.96 -19.17
CA SER A 32 6.46 -12.85 -18.81
C SER A 32 6.68 -13.52 -17.46
N LEU A 33 7.92 -13.98 -17.18
CA LEU A 33 8.30 -14.55 -15.89
C LEU A 33 8.26 -13.50 -14.77
N LYS A 34 8.78 -12.29 -15.01
CA LYS A 34 8.71 -11.18 -14.05
C LYS A 34 7.26 -10.82 -13.69
N ASP A 35 6.41 -10.67 -14.70
CA ASP A 35 5.01 -10.31 -14.53
C ASP A 35 4.26 -11.38 -13.72
N ARG A 36 4.50 -12.66 -14.03
CA ARG A 36 3.90 -13.76 -13.28
C ARG A 36 4.38 -13.78 -11.83
N LEU A 37 5.67 -13.56 -11.60
CA LEU A 37 6.24 -13.52 -10.26
C LEU A 37 5.68 -12.35 -9.45
N GLN A 38 5.52 -11.17 -10.05
CA GLN A 38 4.89 -10.02 -9.40
C GLN A 38 3.43 -10.31 -9.01
N ARG A 39 2.64 -10.90 -9.91
CA ARG A 39 1.24 -11.30 -9.60
C ARG A 39 1.15 -12.35 -8.50
N VAL A 40 2.10 -13.29 -8.43
CA VAL A 40 2.15 -14.29 -7.36
C VAL A 40 2.56 -13.65 -6.03
N ARG A 41 3.58 -12.79 -6.04
CA ARG A 41 4.04 -12.07 -4.84
C ARG A 41 2.98 -11.12 -4.30
N GLY A 42 2.32 -10.33 -5.15
CA GLY A 42 1.23 -9.45 -4.75
C GLY A 42 0.07 -10.21 -4.10
N ARG A 43 -0.34 -11.35 -4.69
CA ARG A 43 -1.36 -12.24 -4.08
C ARG A 43 -0.92 -12.81 -2.73
N ARG A 44 0.37 -13.17 -2.58
CA ARG A 44 0.91 -13.66 -1.30
C ARG A 44 0.94 -12.56 -0.23
N HIS A 45 1.28 -11.34 -0.63
CA HIS A 45 1.31 -10.19 0.29
C HIS A 45 -0.10 -9.80 0.74
N ALA A 46 -1.07 -9.78 -0.17
CA ALA A 46 -2.48 -9.56 0.18
C ALA A 46 -3.04 -10.63 1.14
N ARG A 47 -2.58 -11.88 1.02
CA ARG A 47 -2.95 -12.97 1.95
C ARG A 47 -2.31 -12.89 3.34
N GLY A 48 -1.26 -12.09 3.51
CA GLY A 48 -0.60 -11.89 4.81
C GLY A 48 -0.86 -10.50 5.38
N LEU A 49 -1.64 -9.67 4.69
CA LEU A 49 -1.91 -8.30 5.09
C LEU A 49 -2.88 -8.23 6.27
N PRO A 50 -3.99 -9.00 6.31
CA PRO A 50 -4.86 -9.04 7.48
C PRO A 50 -4.11 -9.42 8.76
N GLU A 51 -3.27 -10.45 8.69
CA GLU A 51 -2.47 -10.94 9.82
C GLU A 51 -1.46 -9.87 10.28
N GLN A 52 -0.79 -9.19 9.35
CA GLN A 52 0.12 -8.09 9.69
C GLN A 52 -0.61 -6.89 10.33
N VAL A 53 -1.84 -6.60 9.90
CA VAL A 53 -2.65 -5.53 10.49
C VAL A 53 -3.08 -5.92 11.90
N GLU A 54 -3.52 -7.17 12.10
CA GLU A 54 -3.91 -7.70 13.41
C GLU A 54 -2.73 -7.67 14.39
N ASP A 55 -1.54 -8.10 13.98
CA ASP A 55 -0.30 -8.02 14.78
C ASP A 55 0.02 -6.58 15.23
N ILE A 56 -0.20 -5.60 14.35
CA ILE A 56 0.02 -4.18 14.66
C ILE A 56 -1.04 -3.67 15.65
N LEU A 57 -2.30 -4.01 15.44
CA LEU A 57 -3.40 -3.60 16.31
C LEU A 57 -3.26 -4.19 17.70
N GLU A 58 -2.93 -5.48 17.83
CA GLU A 58 -2.69 -6.12 19.14
C GLU A 58 -1.55 -5.43 19.90
N ARG A 59 -0.48 -5.06 19.19
CA ARG A 59 0.63 -4.30 19.79
C ARG A 59 0.19 -2.91 20.24
N ILE A 60 -0.67 -2.22 19.49
CA ILE A 60 -1.20 -0.90 19.85
C ILE A 60 -2.12 -1.00 21.07
N ASP A 61 -3.01 -2.00 21.10
CA ASP A 61 -3.96 -2.23 22.20
C ASP A 61 -3.26 -2.55 23.52
N ALA A 62 -2.07 -3.15 23.46
CA ALA A 62 -1.23 -3.42 24.63
C ALA A 62 -0.52 -2.19 25.20
N LEU A 63 -0.51 -1.04 24.49
CA LEU A 63 0.18 0.16 24.96
C LEU A 63 -0.65 0.92 26.02
N PRO A 64 0.00 1.51 27.05
CA PRO A 64 -0.71 2.31 28.04
C PRO A 64 -1.19 3.63 27.43
N THR A 65 -2.42 4.04 27.79
CA THR A 65 -2.93 5.38 27.48
C THR A 65 -2.15 6.45 28.24
N LEU A 66 -1.34 7.24 27.53
CA LEU A 66 -0.53 8.32 28.12
C LEU A 66 -1.28 9.64 28.24
N ASP A 67 -2.22 9.90 27.33
CA ASP A 67 -3.06 11.10 27.31
C ASP A 67 -4.53 10.67 27.23
N LYS A 68 -5.34 11.18 28.16
CA LYS A 68 -6.76 10.84 28.30
C LYS A 68 -7.68 11.94 27.79
N ARG A 69 -7.13 13.03 27.26
CA ARG A 69 -7.90 14.10 26.63
C ARG A 69 -8.73 13.52 25.49
N ALA A 70 -9.91 14.09 25.28
CA ALA A 70 -10.73 13.74 24.13
C ALA A 70 -10.01 14.14 22.83
N GLU A 71 -10.34 13.49 21.72
CA GLU A 71 -9.73 13.75 20.40
C GLU A 71 -9.78 15.25 20.06
N ASP A 72 -10.91 15.91 20.29
CA ASP A 72 -11.10 17.34 20.06
C ASP A 72 -10.15 18.22 20.89
N GLU A 73 -9.89 17.83 22.15
CA GLU A 73 -8.97 18.54 23.04
C GLU A 73 -7.49 18.28 22.69
N ILE A 74 -7.18 17.14 22.09
CA ILE A 74 -5.85 16.81 21.56
C ILE A 74 -5.58 17.59 20.28
N LEU A 75 -6.57 17.66 19.39
CA LEU A 75 -6.53 18.40 18.15
C LEU A 75 -6.48 19.92 18.39
N GLY A 76 -7.15 20.40 19.45
CA GLY A 76 -7.13 21.80 19.86
C GLY A 76 -7.92 22.74 18.94
N TYR A 77 -8.82 22.17 18.12
CA TYR A 77 -9.76 22.90 17.28
C TYR A 77 -11.13 22.91 17.93
N ASP A 78 -11.85 24.03 17.82
CA ASP A 78 -13.28 24.07 18.14
C ASP A 78 -14.12 23.45 17.01
N GLN A 79 -15.43 23.43 17.19
CA GLN A 79 -16.38 22.79 16.26
C GLN A 79 -16.38 23.41 14.86
N ASP A 80 -15.85 24.63 14.72
CA ASP A 80 -15.72 25.36 13.46
C ASP A 80 -14.34 25.18 12.83
N GLY A 81 -13.46 24.38 13.44
CA GLY A 81 -12.10 24.13 12.97
C GLY A 81 -11.14 25.29 13.26
N ILE A 82 -11.47 26.18 14.19
CA ILE A 82 -10.62 27.30 14.59
C ILE A 82 -9.73 26.84 15.75
N PRO A 83 -8.41 27.14 15.74
CA PRO A 83 -7.56 26.84 16.89
C PRO A 83 -8.12 27.51 18.13
N ALA A 84 -8.45 26.72 19.16
CA ALA A 84 -9.07 27.22 20.39
C ALA A 84 -8.18 28.23 21.14
N SER A 85 -6.88 28.29 20.81
CA SER A 85 -5.94 29.30 21.29
C SER A 85 -6.16 30.71 20.72
N LEU A 86 -6.89 30.86 19.60
CA LEU A 86 -7.18 32.13 18.92
C LEU A 86 -8.55 32.70 19.30
N SER A 87 -9.45 31.91 19.91
CA SER A 87 -10.84 32.31 20.22
C SER A 87 -11.00 33.23 21.45
N LYS A 88 -9.92 33.81 22.00
CA LYS A 88 -9.98 34.70 23.18
C LYS A 88 -9.85 36.20 22.93
N ASP A 89 -9.59 36.66 21.71
CA ASP A 89 -9.43 38.08 21.41
C ASP A 89 -10.62 38.61 20.57
N GLY A 90 -11.79 38.81 21.19
CA GLY A 90 -12.94 39.27 20.40
C GLY A 90 -14.23 39.69 21.10
N THR A 91 -14.27 39.85 22.42
CA THR A 91 -15.48 40.40 23.07
C THR A 91 -15.12 41.36 24.20
N SER A 92 -14.63 42.55 23.83
CA SER A 92 -14.84 43.73 24.65
C SER A 92 -16.12 44.40 24.16
N GLY A 93 -17.17 44.32 24.98
CA GLY A 93 -18.47 44.91 24.71
C GLY A 93 -18.40 46.43 24.51
N GLY A 94 -19.20 46.91 23.56
CA GLY A 94 -19.64 48.30 23.51
C GLY A 94 -21.01 48.40 24.19
N ASP A 95 -21.04 49.13 25.30
CA ASP A 95 -22.21 49.93 25.72
C ASP A 95 -22.27 51.21 24.87
#